data_AF-A0A315DJL6-F1
#
_entry.id   AF-A0A315DJL6-F1
#
_cell.length_a   1.000
_cell.length_b   1.000
_cell.length_c   1.000
_cell.angle_alpha   90.00
_cell.angle_beta   90.00
_cell.angle_gamma   90.00
#
_symmetry.space_group_name_H-M   'P 1'
#
loop_
_entity.id
_entity.type
_entity.pdbx_description
1 polymer ?
#
loop_
_entity_poly.entity_id
_entity_poly.type
_entity_poly.pdbx_seq_one_letter_code
_entity_poly.pdbx_strand_id
1 'polypeptide(L)'
;MPIEQDVVQASGIINTWYANSRKHSPRNPQHIHIPTGRERQGRGRLFLFPGKRTTMLKSETPLLSPRFALALQFANQIHATQARGGRGAPYISHLMAVSALVLEYGGNEDQAIAGLLHDAAEDCGGRPMLDTVRVMFGDEVADIVECCTDTFETPKPQWQPRKQAYIDRMREEPHNARLVVTADKLHNLSNTLRDIRAKGATAWKNEMAGSANKAADKQIWYYKGCLQSLSDGWSSPLLGEFSQAVTELESLMTKA
;
A
#
# COMPACT_ATOMS: atom_id res chain seq x y z
N MET A 1 34.69 3.72 0.25
CA MET A 1 33.91 3.53 1.48
C MET A 1 33.38 4.89 1.93
N PRO A 2 32.09 5.21 1.67
CA PRO A 2 31.41 6.29 2.38
C PRO A 2 30.07 5.87 3.05
N ILE A 3 29.64 4.61 2.93
CA ILE A 3 28.27 4.16 3.31
C ILE A 3 28.02 4.21 4.83
N GLU A 4 29.05 4.17 5.68
CA GLU A 4 28.87 4.16 7.15
C GLU A 4 28.46 5.50 7.75
N GLN A 5 28.79 6.64 7.12
CA GLN A 5 28.49 7.95 7.71
C GLN A 5 27.02 8.36 7.52
N ASP A 6 26.42 8.01 6.38
CA ASP A 6 25.02 8.35 6.07
C ASP A 6 24.03 7.53 6.93
N VAL A 7 24.37 6.28 7.26
CA VAL A 7 23.53 5.39 8.10
C VAL A 7 23.49 5.87 9.56
N VAL A 8 24.59 6.44 10.07
CA VAL A 8 24.67 6.97 11.44
C VAL A 8 23.87 8.26 11.57
N GLN A 9 23.90 9.13 10.55
CA GLN A 9 23.13 10.38 10.55
C GLN A 9 21.61 10.12 10.42
N ALA A 10 21.20 9.17 9.59
CA ALA A 10 19.82 8.69 9.50
C ALA A 10 19.32 8.09 10.83
N SER A 11 20.15 7.30 11.51
CA SER A 11 19.82 6.72 12.84
C SER A 11 19.61 7.81 13.91
N GLY A 12 20.35 8.91 13.85
CA GLY A 12 20.18 10.06 14.75
C GLY A 12 18.84 10.80 14.54
N ILE A 13 18.41 10.97 13.29
CA ILE A 13 17.12 11.60 12.94
C ILE A 13 15.95 10.69 13.36
N ILE A 14 16.04 9.39 13.10
CA ILE A 14 15.04 8.38 13.50
C ILE A 14 14.84 8.37 15.02
N ASN A 15 15.94 8.37 15.79
CA ASN A 15 15.90 8.37 17.25
C ASN A 15 15.30 9.68 17.82
N THR A 16 15.57 10.81 17.17
CA THR A 16 15.06 12.13 17.61
C THR A 16 13.55 12.26 17.32
N TRP A 17 13.07 11.78 16.18
CA TRP A 17 11.63 11.73 15.87
C TRP A 17 10.89 10.77 16.83
N TYR A 18 11.43 9.57 17.05
CA TYR A 18 10.85 8.57 17.95
C TYR A 18 10.79 9.04 19.41
N ALA A 19 11.79 9.79 19.88
CA ALA A 19 11.77 10.39 21.21
C ALA A 19 10.70 11.49 21.37
N ASN A 20 10.38 12.21 20.29
CA ASN A 20 9.37 13.27 20.30
C ASN A 20 7.93 12.75 20.14
N SER A 21 7.71 11.66 19.41
CA SER A 21 6.36 11.08 19.20
C SER A 21 5.79 10.37 20.44
N ARG A 22 6.63 9.94 21.39
CA ARG A 22 6.17 9.38 22.69
C ARG A 22 5.48 10.37 23.63
N LYS A 23 5.54 11.68 23.35
CA LYS A 23 4.97 12.70 24.24
C LYS A 23 3.44 12.84 24.11
N HIS A 24 2.80 12.23 23.12
CA HIS A 24 1.36 12.38 22.86
C HIS A 24 0.69 11.06 22.43
N SER A 25 0.47 10.12 23.35
CA SER A 25 -0.58 9.09 23.16
C SER A 25 -1.00 8.43 24.49
N PRO A 26 -2.32 8.28 24.77
CA PRO A 26 -2.82 7.60 25.96
C PRO A 26 -2.91 6.07 25.81
N ARG A 27 -2.49 5.42 26.90
CA ARG A 27 -2.56 4.01 27.36
C ARG A 27 -3.31 2.91 26.56
N ASN A 28 -2.55 1.84 26.34
CA ASN A 28 -2.80 0.40 26.61
C ASN A 28 -3.90 -0.38 25.83
N PRO A 29 -3.53 -1.26 24.89
CA PRO A 29 -4.41 -2.32 24.40
C PRO A 29 -4.21 -3.64 25.16
N GLN A 30 -5.30 -4.17 25.71
CA GLN A 30 -5.39 -5.48 26.33
C GLN A 30 -5.17 -6.62 25.31
N HIS A 31 -4.61 -7.72 25.82
CA HIS A 31 -4.25 -8.95 25.10
C HIS A 31 -5.36 -9.51 24.20
N ILE A 32 -5.05 -9.73 22.92
CA ILE A 32 -5.90 -10.43 21.96
C ILE A 32 -5.45 -11.89 21.89
N HIS A 33 -6.34 -12.81 22.27
CA HIS A 33 -6.12 -14.25 22.28
C HIS A 33 -6.43 -14.85 20.90
N ILE A 34 -5.46 -15.54 20.28
CA ILE A 34 -5.60 -16.23 18.99
C ILE A 34 -5.95 -17.71 19.26
N PRO A 35 -7.07 -18.26 18.76
CA PRO A 35 -7.35 -19.69 18.89
C PRO A 35 -6.61 -20.50 17.83
N THR A 36 -5.93 -21.55 18.27
CA THR A 36 -5.33 -22.59 17.41
C THR A 36 -6.40 -23.61 16.99
N GLY A 37 -6.75 -23.60 15.70
CA GLY A 37 -7.74 -24.49 15.09
C GLY A 37 -7.11 -25.65 14.33
N ARG A 38 -7.53 -26.87 14.69
CA ARG A 38 -7.12 -28.21 14.25
C ARG A 38 -6.96 -28.44 12.73
N GLU A 39 -5.97 -29.28 12.43
CA GLU A 39 -5.77 -30.01 11.17
C GLU A 39 -7.00 -30.81 10.73
N ARG A 40 -7.33 -30.73 9.44
CA ARG A 40 -8.12 -31.74 8.73
C ARG A 40 -7.32 -32.22 7.52
N GLN A 41 -6.96 -33.50 7.56
CA GLN A 41 -6.38 -34.24 6.43
C GLN A 41 -7.44 -34.37 5.31
N GLY A 42 -7.11 -33.86 4.13
CA GLY A 42 -7.87 -34.09 2.90
C GLY A 42 -6.90 -34.46 1.78
N ARG A 43 -6.97 -35.71 1.30
CA ARG A 43 -6.20 -36.23 0.16
C ARG A 43 -6.57 -35.47 -1.12
N GLY A 44 -5.70 -34.55 -1.54
CA GLY A 44 -5.74 -33.90 -2.86
C GLY A 44 -4.75 -34.54 -3.81
N ARG A 45 -5.25 -35.04 -4.96
CA ARG A 45 -4.51 -35.66 -6.05
C ARG A 45 -3.50 -34.65 -6.64
N LEU A 46 -2.21 -34.99 -6.58
CA LEU A 46 -1.10 -34.18 -7.07
C LEU A 46 -1.17 -34.07 -8.61
N PHE A 47 -1.62 -32.94 -9.14
CA PHE A 47 -1.44 -32.61 -10.55
C PHE A 47 0.02 -32.19 -10.76
N LEU A 48 0.80 -33.10 -11.33
CA LEU A 48 2.18 -32.86 -11.73
C LEU A 48 2.18 -31.94 -12.96
N PHE A 49 2.32 -30.64 -12.76
CA PHE A 49 2.65 -29.72 -13.85
C PHE A 49 4.11 -29.95 -14.25
N PRO A 50 4.43 -30.19 -15.53
CA PRO A 50 5.81 -30.34 -15.98
C PRO A 50 6.56 -29.04 -15.70
N GLY A 51 7.52 -29.11 -14.78
CA GLY A 51 8.28 -27.97 -14.30
C GLY A 51 9.15 -27.37 -15.40
N LYS A 52 8.78 -26.18 -15.90
CA LYS A 52 9.80 -25.26 -16.40
C LYS A 52 10.65 -24.88 -15.19
N ARG A 53 11.90 -25.33 -15.13
CA ARG A 53 12.86 -24.83 -14.14
C ARG A 53 13.03 -23.33 -14.38
N THR A 54 12.38 -22.50 -13.57
CA THR A 54 12.70 -21.08 -13.51
C THR A 54 14.08 -20.97 -12.87
N THR A 55 15.11 -20.83 -13.70
CA THR A 55 16.46 -20.57 -13.22
C THR A 55 16.47 -19.19 -12.59
N MET A 56 16.78 -19.10 -11.29
CA MET A 56 17.01 -17.80 -10.65
C MET A 56 18.16 -17.09 -11.36
N LEU A 57 17.87 -15.91 -11.91
CA LEU A 57 18.90 -15.04 -12.48
C LEU A 57 19.72 -14.46 -11.32
N LYS A 58 21.04 -14.57 -11.39
CA LYS A 58 21.96 -13.99 -10.41
C LYS A 58 22.60 -12.74 -11.00
N SER A 59 22.61 -11.66 -10.23
CA SER A 59 23.33 -10.43 -10.55
C SER A 59 24.67 -10.40 -9.81
N GLU A 60 25.71 -9.86 -10.43
CA GLU A 60 27.02 -9.66 -9.80
C GLU A 60 27.01 -8.49 -8.79
N THR A 61 26.09 -7.54 -8.98
CA THR A 61 25.84 -6.43 -8.05
C THR A 61 24.46 -6.54 -7.42
N PRO A 62 24.24 -6.00 -6.20
CA PRO A 62 22.91 -5.92 -5.61
C PRO A 62 21.91 -5.23 -6.55
N LEU A 63 20.73 -5.82 -6.72
CA LEU A 63 19.65 -5.23 -7.52
C LEU A 63 18.94 -4.07 -6.81
N LEU A 64 19.04 -4.06 -5.47
CA LEU A 64 18.55 -2.99 -4.61
C LEU A 64 19.70 -2.58 -3.68
N SER A 65 19.88 -1.28 -3.52
CA SER A 65 20.90 -0.75 -2.63
C SER A 65 20.50 -0.88 -1.15
N PRO A 66 21.42 -0.60 -0.21
CA PRO A 66 21.08 -0.48 1.21
C PRO A 66 19.99 0.55 1.53
N ARG A 67 19.71 1.52 0.64
CA ARG A 67 18.61 2.50 0.79
C ARG A 67 17.26 1.80 0.91
N PHE A 68 17.02 0.77 0.10
CA PHE A 68 15.79 -0.02 0.18
C PHE A 68 15.61 -0.72 1.53
N ALA A 69 16.68 -1.32 2.07
CA ALA A 69 16.62 -1.98 3.38
C ALA A 69 16.35 -0.97 4.51
N LEU A 70 16.95 0.21 4.43
CA LEU A 70 16.68 1.31 5.36
C LEU A 70 15.22 1.78 5.27
N ALA A 71 14.67 1.92 4.06
CA ALA A 71 13.28 2.30 3.86
C ALA A 71 12.30 1.28 4.46
N LEU A 72 12.58 -0.02 4.29
CA LEU A 72 11.77 -1.09 4.88
C LEU A 72 11.79 -1.04 6.41
N GLN A 73 12.97 -0.82 7.00
CA GLN A 73 13.11 -0.67 8.45
C GLN A 73 12.34 0.56 8.95
N PHE A 74 12.47 1.69 8.25
CA PHE A 74 11.80 2.94 8.58
C PHE A 74 10.28 2.80 8.50
N ALA A 75 9.75 2.22 7.41
CA ALA A 75 8.33 1.92 7.23
C ALA A 75 7.79 1.04 8.38
N ASN A 76 8.51 -0.03 8.73
CA ASN A 76 8.12 -0.91 9.82
C ASN A 76 8.09 -0.19 11.18
N GLN A 77 8.99 0.77 11.41
CA GLN A 77 9.04 1.53 12.66
C GLN A 77 7.90 2.53 12.77
N ILE A 78 7.65 3.34 11.75
CA ILE A 78 6.62 4.40 11.81
C ILE A 78 5.20 3.83 11.80
N HIS A 79 4.99 2.63 11.21
CA HIS A 79 3.71 1.92 11.19
C HIS A 79 3.63 0.77 12.22
N ALA A 80 4.57 0.69 13.19
CA ALA A 80 4.71 -0.46 14.10
C ALA A 80 3.46 -0.79 14.93
N THR A 81 2.63 0.21 15.20
CA THR A 81 1.39 0.07 15.99
C THR A 81 0.12 0.03 15.15
N GLN A 82 0.26 0.03 13.82
CA GLN A 82 -0.85 0.06 12.89
C GLN A 82 -1.19 -1.33 12.38
N ALA A 83 -2.49 -1.58 12.20
CA ALA A 83 -3.02 -2.81 11.64
C ALA A 83 -3.99 -2.50 10.50
N ARG A 84 -4.08 -3.42 9.53
CA ARG A 84 -5.03 -3.33 8.43
C ARG A 84 -6.45 -3.50 8.95
N GLY A 85 -7.35 -2.63 8.48
CA GLY A 85 -8.78 -2.78 8.71
C GLY A 85 -9.30 -4.14 8.23
N GLY A 86 -10.27 -4.70 8.94
CA GLY A 86 -10.78 -6.05 8.67
C GLY A 86 -10.07 -7.09 9.53
N ARG A 87 -9.13 -7.85 8.94
CA ARG A 87 -8.52 -9.03 9.57
C ARG A 87 -7.35 -8.75 10.52
N GLY A 88 -6.95 -7.47 10.68
CA GLY A 88 -5.95 -7.08 11.68
C GLY A 88 -4.50 -7.48 11.36
N ALA A 89 -4.18 -7.78 10.09
CA ALA A 89 -2.79 -8.01 9.69
C ALA A 89 -1.93 -6.76 9.95
N PRO A 90 -0.66 -6.90 10.39
CA PRO A 90 0.24 -5.76 10.56
C PRO A 90 0.31 -4.88 9.31
N TYR A 91 0.29 -3.55 9.47
CA TYR A 91 0.18 -2.63 8.32
C TYR A 91 1.33 -2.76 7.32
N ILE A 92 2.53 -3.10 7.79
CA ILE A 92 3.72 -3.37 6.97
C ILE A 92 3.48 -4.40 5.86
N SER A 93 2.52 -5.33 6.05
CA SER A 93 2.14 -6.30 5.01
C SER A 93 1.64 -5.63 3.72
N HIS A 94 0.92 -4.51 3.83
CA HIS A 94 0.46 -3.75 2.68
C HIS A 94 1.60 -3.00 1.99
N LEU A 95 2.47 -2.36 2.77
CA LEU A 95 3.59 -1.58 2.25
C LEU A 95 4.56 -2.48 1.48
N MET A 96 4.86 -3.67 2.02
CA MET A 96 5.66 -4.68 1.34
C MET A 96 4.99 -5.18 0.06
N ALA A 97 3.67 -5.38 0.06
CA ALA A 97 2.95 -5.84 -1.13
C ALA A 97 2.93 -4.78 -2.24
N VAL A 98 2.77 -3.50 -1.91
CA VAL A 98 2.85 -2.40 -2.88
C VAL A 98 4.24 -2.31 -3.46
N SER A 99 5.28 -2.34 -2.62
CA SER A 99 6.67 -2.33 -3.07
C SER A 99 7.01 -3.52 -3.97
N ALA A 100 6.53 -4.72 -3.62
CA ALA A 100 6.70 -5.91 -4.46
C ALA A 100 6.02 -5.77 -5.82
N LEU A 101 4.77 -5.29 -5.87
CA LEU A 101 4.06 -5.01 -7.13
C LEU A 101 4.81 -3.99 -7.99
N VAL A 102 5.37 -2.94 -7.38
CA VAL A 102 6.17 -1.96 -8.12
C VAL A 102 7.38 -2.62 -8.79
N LEU A 103 8.14 -3.43 -8.05
CA LEU A 103 9.32 -4.14 -8.56
C LEU A 103 8.97 -5.18 -9.64
N GLU A 104 7.93 -5.97 -9.42
CA GLU A 104 7.49 -7.00 -10.38
C GLU A 104 7.00 -6.41 -11.71
N TYR A 105 6.53 -5.17 -11.69
CA TYR A 105 6.01 -4.47 -12.88
C TYR A 105 7.01 -3.43 -13.44
N GLY A 106 8.30 -3.59 -13.12
CA GLY A 106 9.39 -2.86 -13.77
C GLY A 106 9.70 -1.49 -13.16
N GLY A 107 9.21 -1.21 -11.95
CA GLY A 107 9.59 -0.02 -11.20
C GLY A 107 11.04 -0.05 -10.74
N ASN A 108 11.64 1.14 -10.61
CA ASN A 108 13.01 1.30 -10.11
C ASN A 108 13.06 1.28 -8.56
N GLU A 109 14.27 1.38 -8.00
CA GLU A 109 14.47 1.38 -6.55
C GLU A 109 13.75 2.54 -5.85
N ASP A 110 13.76 3.76 -6.41
CA ASP A 110 13.10 4.92 -5.80
C ASP A 110 11.57 4.75 -5.75
N GLN A 111 10.96 4.21 -6.81
CA GLN A 111 9.54 3.84 -6.81
C GLN A 111 9.24 2.72 -5.81
N ALA A 112 10.14 1.75 -5.67
CA ALA A 112 9.95 0.66 -4.71
C ALA A 112 10.07 1.15 -3.26
N ILE A 113 10.99 2.07 -2.98
CA ILE A 113 11.10 2.80 -1.71
C ILE A 113 9.84 3.62 -1.48
N ALA A 114 9.38 4.39 -2.46
CA ALA A 114 8.14 5.15 -2.35
C ALA A 114 6.93 4.25 -2.09
N GLY A 115 6.88 3.05 -2.67
CA GLY A 115 5.87 2.03 -2.36
C GLY A 115 5.87 1.59 -0.89
N LEU A 116 7.05 1.50 -0.25
CA LEU A 116 7.15 1.22 1.19
C LEU A 116 6.68 2.40 2.05
N LEU A 117 6.78 3.63 1.53
CA LEU A 117 6.60 4.88 2.28
C LEU A 117 5.35 5.67 1.88
N HIS A 118 4.53 5.16 0.96
CA HIS A 118 3.45 5.91 0.32
C HIS A 118 2.42 6.46 1.33
N ASP A 119 2.19 5.76 2.44
CA ASP A 119 1.29 6.17 3.52
C ASP A 119 1.99 6.93 4.67
N ALA A 120 3.31 7.11 4.62
CA ALA A 120 4.08 7.68 5.72
C ALA A 120 3.62 9.11 6.05
N ALA A 121 3.49 9.97 5.03
CA ALA A 121 3.07 11.34 5.25
C ALA A 121 1.58 11.42 5.64
N GLU A 122 0.72 10.57 5.07
CA GLU A 122 -0.72 10.57 5.37
C GLU A 122 -1.03 10.11 6.80
N ASP A 123 -0.37 9.05 7.27
CA ASP A 123 -0.75 8.36 8.51
C ASP A 123 0.26 8.49 9.65
N CYS A 124 1.47 9.00 9.40
CA CYS A 124 2.56 9.05 10.39
C CYS A 124 3.20 10.43 10.62
N GLY A 125 2.68 11.53 10.06
CA GLY A 125 3.17 12.86 10.48
C GLY A 125 2.99 14.05 9.56
N GLY A 126 2.24 13.92 8.46
CA GLY A 126 1.96 15.04 7.55
C GLY A 126 3.20 15.56 6.83
N ARG A 127 3.22 16.87 6.55
CA ARG A 127 4.33 17.55 5.86
C ARG A 127 5.71 17.35 6.52
N PRO A 128 5.86 17.43 7.85
CA PRO A 128 7.15 17.12 8.50
C PRO A 128 7.66 15.70 8.22
N MET A 129 6.76 14.73 8.05
CA MET A 129 7.15 13.37 7.67
C MET A 129 7.61 13.32 6.20
N LEU A 130 6.93 14.04 5.31
CA LEU A 130 7.37 14.17 3.92
C LEU A 130 8.77 14.79 3.81
N ASP A 131 9.05 15.85 4.58
CA ASP A 131 10.39 16.46 4.64
C ASP A 131 11.44 15.46 5.15
N THR A 132 11.09 14.62 6.12
CA THR A 132 11.95 13.54 6.61
C THR A 132 12.25 12.52 5.52
N VAL A 133 11.23 12.12 4.74
CA VAL A 133 11.40 11.22 3.59
C VAL A 133 12.33 11.84 2.57
N ARG A 134 12.18 13.13 2.25
CA ARG A 134 13.05 13.86 1.32
C ARG A 134 14.51 13.85 1.76
N VAL A 135 14.78 14.13 3.03
CA VAL A 135 16.15 14.13 3.59
C VAL A 135 16.78 12.72 3.57
N MET A 136 16.01 11.68 3.90
CA MET A 136 16.54 10.33 4.05
C MET A 136 16.65 9.56 2.73
N PHE A 137 15.72 9.80 1.80
CA PHE A 137 15.54 8.98 0.61
C PHE A 137 15.58 9.78 -0.70
N GLY A 138 15.67 11.11 -0.66
CA GLY A 138 15.81 11.98 -1.83
C GLY A 138 14.49 12.53 -2.37
N ASP A 139 14.62 13.53 -3.25
CA ASP A 139 13.48 14.29 -3.81
C ASP A 139 12.52 13.39 -4.60
N GLU A 140 13.04 12.53 -5.48
CA GLU A 140 12.22 11.63 -6.31
C GLU A 140 11.28 10.74 -5.46
N VAL A 141 11.79 10.20 -4.34
CA VAL A 141 10.99 9.38 -3.44
C VAL A 141 9.93 10.22 -2.74
N ALA A 142 10.31 11.39 -2.21
CA ALA A 142 9.39 12.27 -1.51
C ALA A 142 8.27 12.76 -2.44
N ASP A 143 8.60 13.13 -3.67
CA ASP A 143 7.63 13.62 -4.65
C ASP A 143 6.61 12.52 -4.97
N ILE A 144 7.04 11.27 -5.18
CA ILE A 144 6.09 10.14 -5.36
C ILE A 144 5.23 9.91 -4.11
N VAL A 145 5.80 10.01 -2.90
CA VAL A 145 5.03 9.87 -1.64
C VAL A 145 3.99 11.00 -1.50
N GLU A 146 4.32 12.22 -1.90
CA GLU A 146 3.36 13.34 -1.94
C GLU A 146 2.22 13.05 -2.91
N CYS A 147 2.50 12.55 -4.12
CA CYS A 147 1.47 12.12 -5.08
C CYS A 147 0.57 11.00 -4.52
N CYS A 148 1.12 10.11 -3.70
CA CYS A 148 0.36 9.03 -3.05
C CYS A 148 -0.50 9.52 -1.88
N THR A 149 -0.18 10.68 -1.30
CA THR A 149 -0.86 11.22 -0.14
C THR A 149 -2.20 11.85 -0.55
N ASP A 150 -3.30 11.33 -0.01
CA ASP A 150 -4.64 11.86 -0.29
C ASP A 150 -4.86 13.21 0.40
N THR A 151 -4.40 13.32 1.65
CA THR A 151 -4.48 14.54 2.47
C THR A 151 -3.39 14.59 3.53
N PHE A 152 -2.92 15.78 3.86
CA PHE A 152 -2.02 16.04 5.00
C PHE A 152 -2.80 16.46 6.27
N GLU A 153 -4.12 16.61 6.17
CA GLU A 153 -4.95 17.12 7.26
C GLU A 153 -5.36 16.01 8.24
N THR A 154 -5.28 16.32 9.54
CA THR A 154 -5.74 15.45 10.63
C THR A 154 -6.66 16.24 11.56
N PRO A 155 -7.93 15.80 11.77
CA PRO A 155 -8.57 14.63 11.20
C PRO A 155 -8.83 14.74 9.69
N LYS A 156 -8.88 13.60 8.99
CA LYS A 156 -9.10 13.56 7.53
C LYS A 156 -10.42 14.26 7.16
N PRO A 157 -10.42 15.15 6.13
CA PRO A 157 -11.63 15.78 5.63
C PRO A 157 -12.68 14.78 5.12
N GLN A 158 -13.89 15.29 4.85
CA GLN A 158 -15.00 14.50 4.32
C GLN A 158 -14.55 13.65 3.13
N TRP A 159 -14.97 12.38 3.13
CA TRP A 159 -14.42 11.38 2.21
C TRP A 159 -14.69 11.69 0.74
N GLN A 160 -15.93 12.00 0.37
CA GLN A 160 -16.30 12.18 -1.04
C GLN A 160 -15.56 13.36 -1.70
N PRO A 161 -15.56 14.59 -1.15
CA PRO A 161 -14.87 15.71 -1.78
C PRO A 161 -13.35 15.50 -1.83
N ARG A 162 -12.77 14.92 -0.77
CA ARG A 162 -11.34 14.59 -0.72
C ARG A 162 -10.96 13.58 -1.81
N LYS A 163 -11.71 12.48 -1.94
CA LYS A 163 -11.45 11.48 -2.98
C LYS A 163 -11.65 12.01 -4.40
N GLN A 164 -12.61 12.91 -4.62
CA GLN A 164 -12.77 13.58 -5.91
C GLN A 164 -11.54 14.44 -6.24
N ALA A 165 -11.12 15.31 -5.32
CA ALA A 165 -9.92 16.12 -5.51
C ALA A 165 -8.66 15.27 -5.77
N TYR A 166 -8.57 14.10 -5.13
CA TYR A 166 -7.48 13.17 -5.38
C TYR A 166 -7.56 12.51 -6.77
N ILE A 167 -8.75 12.09 -7.21
CA ILE A 167 -8.98 11.57 -8.57
C ILE A 167 -8.60 12.61 -9.62
N ASP A 168 -8.97 13.87 -9.40
CA ASP A 168 -8.68 14.97 -10.33
C ASP A 168 -7.16 15.20 -10.44
N ARG A 169 -6.48 15.25 -9.28
CA ARG A 169 -5.01 15.34 -9.16
C ARG A 169 -4.29 14.20 -9.90
N MET A 170 -4.73 12.95 -9.74
CA MET A 170 -4.07 11.77 -10.32
C MET A 170 -3.83 11.86 -11.84
N ARG A 171 -4.67 12.59 -12.57
CA ARG A 171 -4.52 12.76 -14.02
C ARG A 171 -3.26 13.55 -14.36
N GLU A 172 -2.89 14.50 -13.53
CA GLU A 172 -1.76 15.41 -13.74
C GLU A 172 -0.46 14.84 -13.17
N GLU A 173 -0.54 13.78 -12.36
CA GLU A 173 0.62 13.19 -11.70
C GLU A 173 1.60 12.57 -12.70
N PRO A 174 2.92 12.72 -12.44
CA PRO A 174 3.96 12.22 -13.31
C PRO A 174 3.94 10.69 -13.41
N HIS A 175 4.40 10.16 -14.55
CA HIS A 175 4.33 8.73 -14.85
C HIS A 175 5.03 7.84 -13.81
N ASN A 176 6.09 8.34 -13.17
CA ASN A 176 6.82 7.67 -12.10
C ASN A 176 5.92 7.35 -10.88
N ALA A 177 5.02 8.26 -10.48
CA ALA A 177 4.11 8.07 -9.36
C ALA A 177 2.93 7.14 -9.70
N ARG A 178 2.47 7.16 -10.96
CA ARG A 178 1.30 6.37 -11.40
C ARG A 178 1.47 4.87 -11.18
N LEU A 179 2.69 4.32 -11.31
CA LEU A 179 2.95 2.91 -11.03
C LEU A 179 2.70 2.58 -9.55
N VAL A 180 3.19 3.42 -8.63
CA VAL A 180 3.03 3.25 -7.19
C VAL A 180 1.58 3.43 -6.76
N VAL A 181 0.90 4.46 -7.27
CA VAL A 181 -0.53 4.69 -7.03
C VAL A 181 -1.36 3.50 -7.53
N THR A 182 -1.06 2.97 -8.72
CA THR A 182 -1.76 1.80 -9.27
C THR A 182 -1.54 0.56 -8.40
N ALA A 183 -0.30 0.32 -7.94
CA ALA A 183 0.04 -0.79 -7.05
C ALA A 183 -0.74 -0.71 -5.72
N ASP A 184 -0.81 0.47 -5.12
CA ASP A 184 -1.61 0.72 -3.92
C ASP A 184 -3.10 0.41 -4.16
N LYS A 185 -3.71 1.00 -5.20
CA LYS A 185 -5.15 0.77 -5.48
C LYS A 185 -5.44 -0.70 -5.79
N LEU A 186 -4.57 -1.37 -6.55
CA LEU A 186 -4.72 -2.80 -6.85
C LEU A 186 -4.64 -3.65 -5.58
N HIS A 187 -3.67 -3.42 -4.69
CA HIS A 187 -3.54 -4.21 -3.47
C HIS A 187 -4.72 -3.98 -2.51
N ASN A 188 -5.19 -2.74 -2.39
CA ASN A 188 -6.37 -2.40 -1.60
C ASN A 188 -7.63 -3.08 -2.17
N LEU A 189 -7.85 -2.99 -3.48
CA LEU A 189 -8.99 -3.63 -4.14
C LEU A 189 -8.91 -5.16 -4.07
N SER A 190 -7.73 -5.74 -4.21
CA SER A 190 -7.52 -7.19 -4.09
C SER A 190 -7.92 -7.73 -2.71
N ASN A 191 -7.66 -6.96 -1.64
CA ASN A 191 -8.12 -7.30 -0.29
C ASN A 191 -9.65 -7.21 -0.18
N THR A 192 -10.27 -6.16 -0.73
CA THR A 192 -11.73 -6.04 -0.79
C THR A 192 -12.36 -7.22 -1.54
N LEU A 193 -11.84 -7.58 -2.71
CA LEU A 193 -12.31 -8.72 -3.51
C LEU A 193 -12.15 -10.04 -2.75
N ARG A 194 -11.02 -10.24 -2.04
CA ARG A 194 -10.83 -11.41 -1.19
C ARG A 194 -11.90 -11.51 -0.10
N ASP A 195 -12.25 -10.40 0.54
CA ASP A 195 -13.30 -10.39 1.56
C ASP A 195 -14.69 -10.60 0.96
N ILE A 196 -14.99 -10.04 -0.21
CA ILE A 196 -16.23 -10.30 -0.95
C ILE A 196 -16.35 -11.79 -1.29
N ARG A 197 -15.29 -12.41 -1.82
CA ARG A 197 -15.28 -13.84 -2.17
C ARG A 197 -15.43 -14.74 -0.94
N ALA A 198 -14.82 -14.36 0.19
CA ALA A 198 -14.90 -15.14 1.42
C ALA A 198 -16.27 -15.04 2.11
N LYS A 199 -16.90 -13.86 2.10
CA LYS A 199 -18.18 -13.60 2.79
C LYS A 199 -19.40 -13.85 1.89
N GLY A 200 -19.25 -13.74 0.58
CA GLY A 200 -20.34 -13.62 -0.38
C GLY A 200 -20.73 -12.17 -0.63
N ALA A 201 -21.06 -11.85 -1.89
CA ALA A 201 -21.23 -10.47 -2.35
C ALA A 201 -22.42 -9.74 -1.68
N THR A 202 -23.58 -10.38 -1.56
CA THR A 202 -24.75 -9.80 -0.88
C THR A 202 -24.49 -9.53 0.59
N ALA A 203 -23.84 -10.48 1.29
CA ALA A 203 -23.50 -10.31 2.71
C ALA A 203 -22.53 -9.14 2.92
N TRP A 204 -21.48 -9.07 2.09
CA TRP A 204 -20.52 -7.97 2.14
C TRP A 204 -21.19 -6.60 1.83
N LYS A 205 -22.04 -6.55 0.80
CA LYS A 205 -22.76 -5.33 0.39
C LYS A 205 -23.66 -4.81 1.52
N ASN A 206 -24.39 -5.69 2.18
CA ASN A 206 -25.26 -5.34 3.30
C ASN A 206 -24.46 -4.84 4.51
N GLU A 207 -23.33 -5.47 4.84
CA GLU A 207 -22.43 -5.04 5.91
C GLU A 207 -21.88 -3.63 5.64
N MET A 208 -21.50 -3.35 4.39
CA MET A 208 -20.92 -2.06 4.01
C MET A 208 -21.94 -0.94 3.80
N ALA A 209 -23.23 -1.25 3.65
CA ALA A 209 -24.29 -0.26 3.41
C ALA A 209 -24.40 0.78 4.55
N GLY A 210 -24.10 0.39 5.79
CA GLY A 210 -24.07 1.30 6.94
C GLY A 210 -22.79 2.14 7.06
N SER A 211 -21.78 1.90 6.21
CA SER A 211 -20.52 2.64 6.27
C SER A 211 -20.59 3.93 5.47
N ALA A 212 -20.28 5.05 6.12
CA ALA A 212 -20.23 6.36 5.45
C ALA A 212 -19.30 6.38 4.22
N ASN A 213 -18.24 5.56 4.19
CA ASN A 213 -17.17 5.64 3.18
C ASN A 213 -16.92 4.32 2.42
N LYS A 214 -17.59 3.23 2.80
CA LYS A 214 -17.30 1.88 2.26
C LYS A 214 -18.46 1.23 1.51
N ALA A 215 -19.60 1.91 1.39
CA ALA A 215 -20.72 1.44 0.59
C ALA A 215 -20.28 1.08 -0.84
N ALA A 216 -20.90 0.04 -1.39
CA ALA A 216 -20.46 -0.59 -2.64
C ALA A 216 -20.40 0.39 -3.82
N ASP A 217 -21.41 1.24 -3.97
CA ASP A 217 -21.52 2.30 -4.97
C ASP A 217 -20.35 3.30 -4.86
N LYS A 218 -19.98 3.69 -3.64
CA LYS A 218 -18.84 4.58 -3.38
C LYS A 218 -17.51 3.94 -3.74
N GLN A 219 -17.33 2.66 -3.40
CA GLN A 219 -16.11 1.93 -3.76
C GLN A 219 -15.97 1.78 -5.27
N ILE A 220 -17.06 1.43 -5.97
CA ILE A 220 -17.08 1.35 -7.44
C ILE A 220 -16.75 2.71 -8.05
N TRP A 221 -17.44 3.78 -7.64
CA TRP A 221 -17.17 5.14 -8.12
C TRP A 221 -15.70 5.52 -7.94
N TYR A 222 -15.14 5.27 -6.75
CA TYR A 222 -13.76 5.66 -6.45
C TYR A 222 -12.75 4.91 -7.31
N TYR A 223 -12.84 3.58 -7.40
CA TYR A 223 -11.87 2.80 -8.18
C TYR A 223 -12.01 3.02 -9.69
N LYS A 224 -13.22 3.27 -10.20
CA LYS A 224 -13.40 3.67 -11.62
C LYS A 224 -12.78 5.03 -11.90
N GLY A 225 -12.99 6.00 -11.02
CA GLY A 225 -12.37 7.32 -11.14
C GLY A 225 -10.85 7.23 -11.16
N CYS A 226 -10.27 6.46 -10.24
CA CYS A 226 -8.82 6.19 -10.22
C CYS A 226 -8.35 5.54 -11.53
N LEU A 227 -9.04 4.50 -12.02
CA LEU A 227 -8.69 3.81 -13.26
C LEU A 227 -8.73 4.76 -14.46
N GLN A 228 -9.77 5.61 -14.56
CA GLN A 228 -9.89 6.58 -15.62
C GLN A 228 -8.77 7.63 -15.59
N SER A 229 -8.44 8.18 -14.41
CA SER A 229 -7.36 9.15 -14.29
C SER A 229 -5.98 8.54 -14.58
N LEU A 230 -5.72 7.32 -14.09
CA LEU A 230 -4.43 6.65 -14.27
C LEU A 230 -4.19 6.21 -15.73
N SER A 231 -5.26 5.84 -16.46
CA SER A 231 -5.18 5.38 -17.85
C SER A 231 -4.99 6.49 -18.89
N ASP A 232 -5.10 7.76 -18.49
CA ASP A 232 -4.98 8.90 -19.41
C ASP A 232 -3.52 9.16 -19.81
N GLY A 233 -3.12 8.76 -21.02
CA GLY A 233 -1.76 8.99 -21.53
C GLY A 233 -0.68 8.08 -20.91
N TRP A 234 -1.06 7.03 -20.18
CA TRP A 234 -0.13 6.06 -19.60
C TRP A 234 -0.67 4.63 -19.67
N SER A 235 0.21 3.67 -19.95
CA SER A 235 -0.13 2.25 -20.00
C SER A 235 0.90 1.42 -19.24
N SER A 236 0.42 0.45 -18.46
CA SER A 236 1.27 -0.53 -17.77
C SER A 236 0.51 -1.86 -17.68
N PRO A 237 1.20 -3.02 -17.69
CA PRO A 237 0.55 -4.29 -17.39
C PRO A 237 -0.17 -4.28 -16.03
N LEU A 238 0.36 -3.54 -15.04
CA LEU A 238 -0.25 -3.40 -13.71
C LEU A 238 -1.62 -2.70 -13.78
N LEU A 239 -1.75 -1.73 -14.69
CA LEU A 239 -3.01 -1.04 -14.94
C LEU A 239 -4.05 -2.00 -15.55
N GLY A 240 -3.61 -2.98 -16.34
CA GLY A 240 -4.44 -4.06 -16.85
C GLY A 240 -5.00 -4.95 -15.73
N GLU A 241 -4.16 -5.35 -14.78
CA GLU A 241 -4.59 -6.09 -13.58
C GLU A 241 -5.57 -5.27 -12.73
N PHE A 242 -5.27 -3.98 -12.53
CA PHE A 242 -6.17 -3.08 -11.82
C PHE A 242 -7.52 -2.93 -12.53
N SER A 243 -7.52 -2.78 -13.85
CA SER A 243 -8.75 -2.74 -14.66
C SER A 243 -9.59 -4.00 -14.48
N GLN A 244 -8.97 -5.18 -14.52
CA GLN A 244 -9.68 -6.45 -14.32
C GLN A 244 -10.30 -6.54 -12.92
N ALA A 245 -9.57 -6.12 -11.89
CA ALA A 245 -10.08 -6.08 -10.52
C ALA A 245 -11.27 -5.12 -10.37
N VAL A 246 -11.25 -3.96 -11.04
CA VAL A 246 -12.38 -3.01 -11.05
C VAL A 246 -13.60 -3.64 -11.72
N THR A 247 -13.43 -4.27 -12.89
CA THR A 247 -14.52 -4.97 -13.58
C THR A 247 -15.10 -6.11 -12.74
N GLU A 248 -14.26 -6.85 -12.00
CA GLU A 248 -14.74 -7.89 -11.09
C GLU A 248 -15.59 -7.31 -9.96
N LEU A 249 -15.13 -6.22 -9.33
CA LEU A 249 -15.90 -5.54 -8.28
C LEU A 249 -17.29 -5.14 -8.79
N GLU A 250 -17.37 -4.51 -9.96
CA GLU A 250 -18.64 -4.11 -10.58
C GLU A 250 -19.56 -5.30 -10.85
N SER A 251 -19.01 -6.38 -11.43
CA SER A 251 -19.77 -7.61 -11.70
C SER A 251 -20.32 -8.23 -10.42
N LEU A 252 -19.51 -8.31 -9.35
CA LEU A 252 -19.94 -8.87 -8.07
C LEU A 252 -21.02 -8.02 -7.41
N MET A 253 -20.92 -6.69 -7.47
CA MET A 253 -21.88 -5.78 -6.84
C MET A 253 -23.19 -5.61 -7.60
N THR A 254 -23.17 -5.84 -8.93
CA THR A 254 -24.37 -5.85 -9.77
C THR A 254 -25.20 -7.13 -9.59
N LYS A 255 -24.53 -8.26 -9.32
CA LYS A 255 -25.18 -9.56 -9.07
C LYS A 255 -25.67 -9.74 -7.63
N ALA A 256 -25.28 -8.86 -6.72
CA ALA A 256 -25.49 -8.94 -5.28
C ALA A 256 -26.69 -8.14 -4.79
#